data_AF-A1RVK7-F1
#
_entry.id   AF-A1RVK7-F1
#
_cell.length_a   1.000
_cell.length_b   1.000
_cell.length_c   1.000
_cell.angle_alpha   90.00
_cell.angle_beta   90.00
_cell.angle_gamma   90.00
#
_symmetry.space_group_name_H-M   'P 1'
#
loop_
_entity.id
_entity.type
_entity.pdbx_description
1 polymer ?
#
loop_
_entity_poly.entity_id
_entity_poly.type
_entity_poly.pdbx_seq_one_letter_code
_entity_poly.pdbx_strand_id
1 'polypeptide(L)'
;MKEFFQGFTLVYGPPGSGKTSLALYAAAQMGERVLYVGFYETADKVRSKAEGLGLDFSKFVVLDFLAVSDVDVLLSSVVEQYFKYSPDVVVLDGINALPQSREAASSIYRVFNVPTIAIGEEQIGGSHFAYVADTLLEVSQVFHRGPATGRSEWSKRGWGPGRG
;
A
#
# COMPACT_ATOMS: atom_id res chain seq x y z
N MET A 1 -11.43 11.25 0.31
CA MET A 1 -10.27 10.37 0.01
C MET A 1 -9.28 10.33 1.17
N LYS A 2 -8.77 11.46 1.67
CA LYS A 2 -7.88 11.50 2.86
C LYS A 2 -8.44 10.78 4.10
N GLU A 3 -9.75 10.85 4.32
CA GLU A 3 -10.44 10.20 5.45
C GLU A 3 -10.30 8.66 5.45
N PHE A 4 -10.04 8.03 4.30
CA PHE A 4 -9.85 6.57 4.22
C PHE A 4 -8.46 6.13 4.64
N PHE A 5 -7.50 7.05 4.69
CA PHE A 5 -6.09 6.76 4.85
C PHE A 5 -5.51 7.48 6.05
N GLN A 6 -6.20 7.50 7.20
CA GLN A 6 -5.68 8.15 8.42
C GLN A 6 -4.85 7.23 9.33
N GLY A 7 -4.89 5.92 9.08
CA GLY A 7 -4.15 4.90 9.82
C GLY A 7 -3.56 3.87 8.88
N PHE A 8 -3.52 2.61 9.29
CA PHE A 8 -3.10 1.49 8.45
C PHE A 8 -4.27 1.04 7.56
N THR A 9 -4.15 1.30 6.26
CA THR A 9 -5.17 0.96 5.26
C THR A 9 -4.65 -0.15 4.36
N LEU A 10 -5.34 -1.29 4.32
CA LEU A 10 -5.05 -2.36 3.40
C LEU A 10 -5.97 -2.28 2.17
N VAL A 11 -5.37 -2.00 1.02
CA VAL A 11 -5.98 -1.99 -0.31
C VAL A 11 -5.77 -3.38 -0.94
N TYR A 12 -6.86 -4.02 -1.36
CA TYR A 12 -6.82 -5.38 -1.89
C TYR A 12 -7.76 -5.57 -3.09
N GLY A 13 -7.52 -6.62 -3.87
CA GLY A 13 -8.28 -6.93 -5.09
C GLY A 13 -7.43 -7.62 -6.15
N PRO A 14 -8.02 -8.01 -7.30
CA PRO A 14 -7.34 -8.79 -8.31
C PRO A 14 -6.13 -8.05 -8.92
N PRO A 15 -5.12 -8.75 -9.46
CA PRO A 15 -4.05 -8.13 -10.23
C PRO A 15 -4.59 -7.25 -11.36
N GLY A 16 -3.92 -6.13 -11.64
CA GLY A 16 -4.36 -5.20 -12.70
C GLY A 16 -5.57 -4.32 -12.37
N SER A 17 -6.19 -4.45 -11.18
CA SER A 17 -7.35 -3.63 -10.78
C SER A 17 -7.07 -2.15 -10.50
N GLY A 18 -5.79 -1.73 -10.51
CA GLY A 18 -5.40 -0.34 -10.30
C GLY A 18 -5.00 0.02 -8.86
N LYS A 19 -4.75 -0.97 -7.99
CA LYS A 19 -4.36 -0.76 -6.58
C LYS A 19 -3.16 0.16 -6.41
N THR A 20 -2.05 -0.10 -7.12
CA THR A 20 -0.84 0.74 -7.08
C THR A 20 -1.15 2.18 -7.50
N SER A 21 -1.93 2.36 -8.58
CA SER A 21 -2.33 3.70 -9.03
C SER A 21 -3.18 4.44 -7.99
N LEU A 22 -4.12 3.75 -7.34
CA LEU A 22 -4.89 4.32 -6.22
C LEU A 22 -3.96 4.73 -5.08
N ALA A 23 -3.06 3.84 -4.66
CA ALA A 23 -2.17 4.09 -3.53
C ALA A 23 -1.23 5.28 -3.80
N LEU A 24 -0.65 5.37 -5.01
CA LEU A 24 0.19 6.50 -5.42
C LEU A 24 -0.60 7.81 -5.39
N TYR A 25 -1.80 7.81 -5.96
CA TYR A 25 -2.65 9.00 -5.98
C TYR A 25 -3.03 9.43 -4.56
N ALA A 26 -3.51 8.49 -3.73
CA ALA A 26 -3.89 8.76 -2.35
C ALA A 26 -2.72 9.29 -1.52
N ALA A 27 -1.54 8.65 -1.60
CA ALA A 27 -0.35 9.09 -0.88
C ALA A 27 0.09 10.50 -1.29
N ALA A 28 0.11 10.81 -2.58
CA ALA A 28 0.44 12.15 -3.07
C ALA A 28 -0.52 13.25 -2.58
N GLN A 29 -1.77 12.89 -2.25
CA GLN A 29 -2.70 13.84 -1.66
C GLN A 29 -2.43 14.06 -0.17
N MET A 30 -1.87 13.09 0.54
CA MET A 30 -1.78 13.07 2.00
C MET A 30 -0.61 13.87 2.57
N GLY A 31 0.49 13.99 1.83
CA GLY A 31 1.66 14.75 2.27
C GLY A 31 2.63 15.07 1.14
N GLU A 32 3.72 15.72 1.51
CA GLU A 32 4.77 16.17 0.59
C GLU A 32 5.95 15.18 0.53
N ARG A 33 6.01 14.25 1.51
CA ARG A 33 7.04 13.22 1.61
C ARG A 33 6.42 11.82 1.63
N VAL A 34 6.50 11.13 0.52
CA VAL A 34 5.98 9.77 0.32
C VAL A 34 7.13 8.78 0.33
N LEU A 35 7.13 7.85 1.29
CA LEU A 35 8.00 6.67 1.24
C LEU A 35 7.25 5.53 0.57
N TYR A 36 7.68 5.12 -0.60
CA TYR A 36 7.16 3.95 -1.30
C TYR A 36 8.11 2.77 -1.13
N VAL A 37 7.59 1.65 -0.65
CA VAL A 37 8.31 0.38 -0.51
C VAL A 37 7.59 -0.64 -1.39
N GLY A 38 8.26 -1.10 -2.45
CA GLY A 38 7.68 -2.03 -3.41
C GLY A 38 8.48 -3.32 -3.53
N PHE A 39 7.79 -4.43 -3.80
CA PHE A 39 8.39 -5.75 -3.95
C PHE A 39 8.30 -6.31 -5.38
N TYR A 40 7.51 -5.68 -6.25
CA TYR A 40 7.18 -6.25 -7.57
C TYR A 40 7.61 -5.37 -8.75
N GLU A 41 7.93 -4.10 -8.52
CA GLU A 41 8.21 -3.14 -9.57
C GLU A 41 9.42 -2.28 -9.24
N THR A 42 10.14 -1.88 -10.30
CA THR A 42 11.30 -1.00 -10.19
C THR A 42 10.87 0.43 -9.88
N ALA A 43 11.78 1.22 -9.31
CA ALA A 43 11.56 2.64 -9.08
C ALA A 43 11.18 3.40 -10.36
N ASP A 44 11.75 3.04 -11.51
CA ASP A 44 11.42 3.66 -12.79
C ASP A 44 10.00 3.34 -13.27
N LYS A 45 9.50 2.12 -13.01
CA LYS A 45 8.10 1.76 -13.30
C LYS A 45 7.14 2.54 -12.40
N VAL A 46 7.48 2.65 -11.11
CA VAL A 46 6.69 3.43 -10.15
C VAL A 46 6.67 4.91 -10.55
N ARG A 47 7.82 5.48 -10.95
CA ARG A 47 7.93 6.84 -11.49
C ARG A 47 7.03 7.03 -12.70
N SER A 48 7.12 6.14 -13.68
CA SER A 48 6.30 6.22 -14.90
C SER A 48 4.80 6.21 -14.59
N LYS A 49 4.36 5.41 -13.60
CA LYS A 49 2.96 5.41 -13.14
C LYS A 49 2.58 6.72 -12.45
N ALA A 50 3.42 7.24 -11.56
CA ALA A 50 3.17 8.49 -10.87
C ALA A 50 3.07 9.67 -11.84
N GLU A 51 4.00 9.77 -12.80
CA GLU A 51 3.99 10.78 -13.86
C GLU A 51 2.78 10.65 -14.76
N GLY A 52 2.39 9.42 -15.14
CA GLY A 52 1.17 9.16 -15.91
C GLY A 52 -0.13 9.56 -15.18
N LEU A 53 -0.09 9.65 -13.85
CA LEU A 53 -1.17 10.17 -13.00
C LEU A 53 -1.08 11.69 -12.77
N GLY A 54 -0.07 12.36 -13.35
CA GLY A 54 0.18 13.80 -13.15
C GLY A 54 0.71 14.13 -11.76
N LEU A 55 1.32 13.17 -11.06
CA LEU A 55 1.87 13.36 -9.72
C LEU A 55 3.30 13.90 -9.79
N ASP A 56 3.63 14.78 -8.85
CA ASP A 56 4.99 15.26 -8.66
C ASP A 56 5.85 14.16 -8.01
N PHE A 57 6.67 13.50 -8.82
CA PHE A 57 7.52 12.41 -8.36
C PHE A 57 8.64 12.87 -7.42
N SER A 58 8.96 14.18 -7.35
CA SER A 58 9.97 14.69 -6.40
C SER A 58 9.58 14.47 -4.93
N LYS A 59 8.28 14.24 -4.67
CA LYS A 59 7.72 13.89 -3.37
C LYS A 59 8.00 12.45 -2.95
N PHE A 60 8.53 11.60 -3.83
CA PHE A 60 8.63 10.17 -3.61
C PHE A 60 10.07 9.71 -3.39
N VAL A 61 10.30 8.96 -2.31
CA VAL A 61 11.45 8.07 -2.15
C VAL A 61 10.97 6.65 -2.38
N VAL A 62 11.56 5.95 -3.35
CA VAL A 62 11.19 4.58 -3.71
C VAL A 62 12.29 3.61 -3.28
N LEU A 63 11.90 2.59 -2.51
CA LEU A 63 12.70 1.41 -2.22
C LEU A 63 12.10 0.22 -2.99
N ASP A 64 12.81 -0.29 -3.99
CA ASP A 64 12.36 -1.38 -4.85
C ASP A 64 13.11 -2.70 -4.59
N PHE A 65 12.46 -3.58 -3.83
CA PHE A 65 13.01 -4.88 -3.44
C PHE A 65 12.56 -5.99 -4.39
N LEU A 66 13.16 -6.05 -5.58
CA LEU A 66 12.74 -6.96 -6.67
C LEU A 66 13.08 -8.44 -6.43
N ALA A 67 14.02 -8.75 -5.55
CA ALA A 67 14.46 -10.10 -5.24
C ALA A 67 15.28 -10.09 -3.94
N VAL A 68 14.61 -10.01 -2.79
CA VAL A 68 15.31 -10.08 -1.50
C VAL A 68 15.12 -11.45 -0.87
N SER A 69 16.24 -12.11 -0.60
CA SER A 69 16.29 -13.41 0.08
C SER A 69 16.25 -13.29 1.61
N ASP A 70 16.59 -12.12 2.14
CA ASP A 70 16.70 -11.86 3.58
C ASP A 70 15.76 -10.75 4.03
N VAL A 71 14.69 -11.15 4.71
CA VAL A 71 13.66 -10.26 5.22
C VAL A 71 14.22 -9.29 6.27
N ASP A 72 15.17 -9.70 7.11
CA ASP A 72 15.65 -8.86 8.21
C ASP A 72 16.47 -7.68 7.68
N VAL A 73 17.27 -7.92 6.64
CA VAL A 73 18.01 -6.86 5.93
C VAL A 73 17.05 -5.88 5.26
N LEU A 74 15.97 -6.39 4.66
CA LEU A 74 14.93 -5.57 4.04
C LEU A 74 14.25 -4.66 5.06
N LEU A 75 13.77 -5.25 6.16
CA LEU A 75 13.08 -4.50 7.22
C LEU A 75 14.00 -3.45 7.83
N SER A 76 15.27 -3.79 8.07
CA SER A 76 16.27 -2.84 8.58
C SER A 76 16.45 -1.65 7.63
N SER A 77 16.55 -1.91 6.33
CA SER A 77 16.69 -0.86 5.31
C SER A 77 15.44 0.03 5.24
N VAL A 78 14.24 -0.55 5.33
CA VAL A 78 12.98 0.21 5.36
C VAL A 78 12.90 1.09 6.60
N VAL A 79 13.26 0.57 7.76
CA VAL A 79 13.26 1.31 9.03
C VAL A 79 14.27 2.46 9.00
N GLU A 80 15.48 2.21 8.51
CA GLU A 80 16.51 3.26 8.37
C GLU A 80 16.02 4.40 7.48
N GLN A 81 15.47 4.07 6.30
CA GLN A 81 14.95 5.06 5.37
C GLN A 81 13.73 5.80 5.93
N TYR A 82 12.85 5.11 6.65
CA TYR A 82 11.71 5.72 7.33
C TYR A 82 12.16 6.80 8.31
N PHE A 83 13.14 6.52 9.17
CA PHE A 83 13.66 7.52 10.10
C PHE A 83 14.42 8.65 9.39
N LYS A 84 15.28 8.30 8.43
CA LYS A 84 16.08 9.28 7.68
C LYS A 84 15.23 10.26 6.89
N TYR A 85 14.22 9.74 6.18
CA TYR A 85 13.36 10.55 5.32
C TYR A 85 12.22 11.22 6.09
N SER A 86 11.80 10.63 7.22
CA SER A 86 10.68 11.09 8.04
C SER A 86 9.42 11.36 7.20
N PRO A 87 8.87 10.34 6.50
CA PRO A 87 7.78 10.54 5.54
C PRO A 87 6.49 11.01 6.23
N ASP A 88 5.63 11.68 5.46
CA ASP A 88 4.27 12.02 5.89
C ASP A 88 3.30 10.86 5.64
N VAL A 89 3.63 9.97 4.71
CA VAL A 89 2.84 8.79 4.34
C VAL A 89 3.75 7.67 3.82
N VAL A 90 3.39 6.43 4.13
CA VAL A 90 4.07 5.22 3.66
C VAL A 90 3.16 4.44 2.71
N VAL A 91 3.72 3.93 1.60
CA VAL A 91 3.07 2.96 0.73
C VAL A 91 3.86 1.65 0.79
N LEU A 92 3.18 0.55 1.10
CA LEU A 92 3.75 -0.81 1.09
C LEU A 92 3.10 -1.59 -0.05
N ASP A 93 3.73 -1.64 -1.23
CA ASP A 93 3.22 -2.35 -2.40
C ASP A 93 3.73 -3.80 -2.45
N GLY A 94 2.92 -4.70 -1.89
CA GLY A 94 3.17 -6.14 -1.87
C GLY A 94 3.36 -6.71 -0.47
N ILE A 95 2.36 -6.53 0.40
CA ILE A 95 2.40 -7.14 1.74
C ILE A 95 2.53 -8.65 1.72
N ASN A 96 2.18 -9.30 0.61
CA ASN A 96 2.33 -10.74 0.40
C ASN A 96 3.81 -11.18 0.35
N ALA A 97 4.74 -10.27 0.06
CA ALA A 97 6.18 -10.54 0.09
C ALA A 97 6.79 -10.45 1.50
N LEU A 98 6.06 -9.86 2.46
CA LEU A 98 6.47 -9.78 3.86
C LEU A 98 6.16 -11.10 4.58
N PRO A 99 6.75 -11.36 5.77
CA PRO A 99 6.39 -12.53 6.56
C PRO A 99 4.90 -12.53 6.90
N GLN A 100 4.23 -13.64 6.59
CA GLN A 100 2.81 -13.82 6.84
C GLN A 100 2.54 -14.35 8.25
N SER A 101 3.20 -13.77 9.27
CA SER A 101 2.96 -14.06 10.69
C SER A 101 2.26 -12.89 11.38
N ARG A 102 1.54 -13.19 12.47
CA ARG A 102 0.87 -12.17 13.28
C ARG A 102 1.86 -11.21 13.91
N GLU A 103 3.01 -11.74 14.33
CA GLU A 103 4.08 -11.00 14.96
C GLU A 103 4.68 -9.99 13.99
N ALA A 104 4.92 -10.39 12.75
CA ALA A 104 5.42 -9.51 11.70
C ALA A 104 4.41 -8.41 11.36
N ALA A 105 3.14 -8.77 11.15
CA ALA A 105 2.08 -7.80 10.88
C ALA A 105 1.95 -6.76 12.01
N SER A 106 1.95 -7.21 13.28
CA SER A 106 1.92 -6.32 14.44
C SER A 106 3.18 -5.43 14.52
N SER A 107 4.34 -5.94 14.16
CA SER A 107 5.60 -5.18 14.21
C SER A 107 5.61 -4.08 13.15
N ILE A 108 5.22 -4.41 11.92
CA ILE A 108 5.09 -3.45 10.82
C ILE A 108 4.07 -2.36 11.16
N TYR A 109 2.91 -2.73 11.70
CA TYR A 109 1.90 -1.78 12.16
C TYR A 109 2.45 -0.80 13.20
N ARG A 110 3.31 -1.26 14.12
CA ARG A 110 3.89 -0.43 15.20
C ARG A 110 5.06 0.45 14.76
N VAL A 111 5.76 0.09 13.68
CA VAL A 111 6.91 0.85 13.17
C VAL A 111 6.45 2.15 12.54
N PHE A 112 5.36 2.12 11.77
CA PHE A 112 4.87 3.28 11.03
C PHE A 112 3.86 4.07 11.87
N ASN A 113 4.30 5.22 12.38
CA ASN A 113 3.47 6.17 13.14
C ASN A 113 2.78 7.22 12.24
N VAL A 114 2.85 7.03 10.93
CA VAL A 114 2.22 7.88 9.93
C VAL A 114 1.23 7.03 9.13
N PRO A 115 0.27 7.66 8.45
CA PRO A 115 -0.63 6.94 7.57
C PRO A 115 0.09 5.98 6.63
N THR A 116 -0.40 4.75 6.55
CA THR A 116 0.22 3.68 5.77
C THR A 116 -0.79 3.04 4.84
N ILE A 117 -0.47 3.00 3.55
CA ILE A 117 -1.27 2.34 2.52
C ILE A 117 -0.57 1.05 2.13
N ALA A 118 -1.09 -0.08 2.61
CA ALA A 118 -0.64 -1.41 2.28
C ALA A 118 -1.41 -1.97 1.09
N ILE A 119 -0.74 -2.69 0.19
CA ILE A 119 -1.35 -3.31 -0.99
C ILE A 119 -1.15 -4.83 -0.92
N GLY A 120 -2.25 -5.56 -1.02
CA GLY A 120 -2.26 -7.02 -1.04
C GLY A 120 -3.22 -7.61 -2.07
N GLU A 121 -3.22 -8.93 -2.18
CA GLU A 121 -4.10 -9.70 -3.08
C GLU A 121 -5.45 -10.09 -2.45
N GLU A 122 -6.37 -10.60 -3.28
CA GLU A 122 -7.81 -10.78 -3.02
C GLU A 122 -8.16 -11.73 -1.86
N GLN A 123 -7.30 -12.69 -1.53
CA GLN A 123 -7.57 -13.65 -0.46
C GLN A 123 -7.27 -13.06 0.93
N ILE A 124 -8.18 -12.22 1.42
CA ILE A 124 -8.13 -11.70 2.80
C ILE A 124 -8.33 -12.81 3.84
N GLY A 125 -8.99 -13.91 3.47
CA GLY A 125 -9.20 -15.06 4.34
C GLY A 125 -7.86 -15.64 4.81
N GLY A 126 -7.41 -15.24 5.99
CA GLY A 126 -6.14 -15.69 6.59
C GLY A 126 -4.99 -14.66 6.54
N SER A 127 -5.17 -13.46 5.97
CA SER A 127 -4.12 -12.44 6.00
C SER A 127 -4.00 -11.81 7.39
N HIS A 128 -2.86 -12.01 8.05
CA HIS A 128 -2.55 -11.38 9.34
C HIS A 128 -2.56 -9.84 9.28
N PHE A 129 -2.27 -9.27 8.11
CA PHE A 129 -2.31 -7.83 7.88
C PHE A 129 -3.74 -7.28 7.86
N ALA A 130 -4.73 -8.06 7.41
CA ALA A 130 -6.11 -7.62 7.43
C ALA A 130 -6.68 -7.49 8.85
N TYR A 131 -6.20 -8.31 9.80
CA TYR A 131 -6.60 -8.23 11.20
C TYR A 131 -6.04 -7.02 11.95
N VAL A 132 -4.92 -6.46 11.49
CA VAL A 132 -4.28 -5.29 12.11
C VAL A 132 -4.62 -3.98 11.40
N ALA A 133 -5.23 -4.03 10.21
CA ALA A 133 -5.58 -2.85 9.45
C ALA A 133 -6.76 -2.09 10.11
N ASP A 134 -6.64 -0.77 10.19
CA ASP A 134 -7.72 0.11 10.62
C ASP A 134 -8.83 0.22 9.55
N THR A 135 -8.46 0.04 8.28
CA THR A 135 -9.37 0.13 7.14
C THR A 135 -9.02 -0.88 6.08
N LEU A 136 -10.04 -1.59 5.57
CA LEU A 136 -9.97 -2.47 4.42
C LEU A 136 -10.67 -1.82 3.23
N LEU A 137 -9.96 -1.71 2.11
CA LEU A 137 -10.46 -1.11 0.88
C LEU A 137 -10.35 -2.10 -0.28
N GLU A 138 -11.51 -2.54 -0.76
CA GLU A 138 -11.61 -3.46 -1.89
C GLU A 138 -11.61 -2.68 -3.19
N VAL A 139 -10.74 -3.07 -4.11
CA VAL A 139 -10.68 -2.58 -5.49
C VAL A 139 -11.19 -3.68 -6.40
N SER A 140 -12.34 -3.46 -7.03
CA SER A 140 -12.91 -4.40 -7.98
C SER A 140 -12.89 -3.82 -9.40
N GLN A 141 -12.77 -4.72 -10.39
CA GLN A 141 -13.00 -4.37 -11.79
C GLN A 141 -14.38 -4.86 -12.20
N VAL A 142 -15.26 -3.94 -12.56
CA VAL A 142 -16.57 -4.27 -13.13
C VAL A 142 -16.44 -4.22 -14.65
N PHE A 143 -16.45 -5.40 -15.28
CA PHE A 143 -16.54 -5.49 -16.73
C PHE A 143 -18.01 -5.35 -17.15
N HIS A 144 -18.40 -4.17 -17.63
CA HIS A 144 -19.65 -4.03 -18.36
C HIS A 144 -19.48 -4.62 -19.77
N ARG A 145 -20.40 -5.51 -20.18
CA ARG A 145 -20.49 -5.93 -21.59
C ARG A 145 -20.99 -4.74 -22.43
N GLY A 146 -20.06 -4.01 -23.05
CA GLY A 146 -20.27 -2.82 -23.89
C GLY A 146 -18.92 -2.24 -24.33
N PRO A 147 -18.86 -1.25 -25.26
CA PRO A 147 -17.59 -0.72 -25.76
C PRO A 147 -16.70 -0.26 -24.60
N ALA A 148 -15.43 -0.65 -24.67
CA ALA A 148 -14.48 -0.72 -23.56
C ALA A 148 -14.32 0.59 -22.76
N THR A 149 -15.10 0.74 -21.69
CA THR A 149 -14.81 1.65 -20.59
C THR A 149 -14.80 0.83 -19.30
N GLY A 150 -13.61 0.39 -18.88
CA GLY A 150 -13.43 -0.18 -17.55
C GLY A 150 -13.63 0.91 -16.51
N ARG A 151 -14.53 0.70 -15.55
CA ARG A 151 -14.74 1.61 -14.42
C ARG A 151 -14.32 0.90 -13.14
N SER A 152 -13.47 1.54 -12.34
CA SER A 152 -13.08 1.04 -11.02
C SER A 152 -14.11 1.50 -10.00
N GLU A 153 -14.68 0.56 -9.25
CA GLU A 153 -15.55 0.83 -8.10
C GLU A 153 -14.79 0.51 -6.81
N TRP A 154 -15.07 1.28 -5.76
CA TRP A 154 -14.38 1.19 -4.47
C TRP A 154 -15.43 0.95 -3.40
N SER A 155 -15.26 -0.10 -2.58
CA SER A 155 -16.15 -0.35 -1.44
C SER A 155 -15.34 -0.37 -0.14
N LYS A 156 -15.81 0.37 0.87
CA LYS A 156 -15.24 0.35 2.23
C LYS A 156 -15.92 -0.75 3.02
N ARG A 157 -15.13 -1.69 3.55
CA ARG A 157 -15.57 -2.58 4.62
C ARG A 157 -14.88 -2.13 5.90
N GLY A 158 -15.64 -1.54 6.82
CA GLY A 158 -15.13 -1.28 8.17
C GLY A 158 -15.06 -2.60 8.91
N TRP A 159 -13.86 -3.04 9.29
CA TRP A 159 -13.69 -4.15 10.21
C TRP A 159 -12.71 -3.70 11.29
N GLY A 160 -13.17 -3.72 12.53
CA GLY A 160 -12.35 -3.53 13.70
C GLY A 160 -12.83 -4.49 14.77
N PRO A 161 -11.96 -4.93 15.70
CA PRO A 161 -12.47 -5.51 16.93
C PRO A 161 -13.38 -4.46 17.55
N GLY A 162 -14.64 -4.82 17.81
CA GLY A 162 -15.52 -3.94 18.57
C GLY A 162 -14.76 -3.50 19.81
N ARG A 163 -14.63 -2.18 20.01
CA ARG A 163 -14.20 -1.67 21.32
C ARG A 163 -15.31 -2.05 22.30
N GLY A 164 -15.19 -3.24 22.88
CA GLY A 164 -15.85 -3.66 24.11
C GLY A 164 -14.93 -3.34 25.28
#